data_AF-W2JXR8-F1
#
_entry.id   AF-W2JXR8-F1
#
_cell.length_a   1.000
_cell.length_b   1.000
_cell.length_c   1.000
_cell.angle_alpha   90.00
_cell.angle_beta   90.00
_cell.angle_gamma   90.00
#
_symmetry.space_group_name_H-M   'P 1'
#
loop_
_entity.id
_entity.type
_entity.pdbx_description
1 polymer ?
#
loop_
_entity_poly.entity_id
_entity_poly.type
_entity_poly.pdbx_seq_one_letter_code
_entity_poly.pdbx_strand_id
1 'polypeptide(L)'
;MAVPSLGGRAPVEMFTGLPCPSPLEAIFVDTDQGPKNIPVVKSSATCEQQLLELKESVQEMHRQMKDQRAKQTLLNQKQRRGEQLVNFSVGDYVLKSRVDEKVGNKLLVTWIGPFVITRADSHSFRVRNLISGKESDVHASRLKFYADKSLNVNEELLEHVASQGIVLKVDGIRDHRWNDRIKDYELLMHWHGLGAIEDSWEPMKSVRKDVRLMVENYAKQTSDNDFTAAVVSV
;
A
#
# COMPACT_ATOMS: atom_id res chain seq x y z
N MET A 1 -42.37 -9.49 -1.91
CA MET A 1 -43.82 -9.59 -2.18
C MET A 1 -44.54 -8.47 -1.44
N ALA A 2 -45.61 -7.94 -2.02
CA ALA A 2 -46.48 -6.93 -1.42
C ALA A 2 -47.23 -7.50 -0.20
N VAL A 3 -47.37 -6.70 0.86
CA VAL A 3 -48.06 -7.13 2.09
C VAL A 3 -49.29 -6.25 2.33
N PRO A 4 -50.46 -6.83 2.65
CA PRO A 4 -51.69 -6.05 2.90
C PRO A 4 -51.56 -5.03 4.04
N SER A 5 -50.80 -5.35 5.09
CA SER A 5 -50.53 -4.43 6.22
C SER A 5 -49.74 -3.18 5.81
N LEU A 6 -49.04 -3.23 4.67
CA LEU A 6 -48.26 -2.13 4.10
C LEU A 6 -48.99 -1.49 2.91
N GLY A 7 -50.31 -1.62 2.83
CA GLY A 7 -51.09 -1.08 1.72
C GLY A 7 -50.69 -1.68 0.37
N GLY A 8 -50.40 -2.99 0.31
CA GLY A 8 -50.07 -3.64 -0.97
C GLY A 8 -48.69 -3.27 -1.53
N ARG A 9 -47.79 -2.70 -0.73
CA ARG A 9 -46.39 -2.42 -1.10
C ARG A 9 -45.44 -3.47 -0.51
N ALA A 10 -44.28 -3.65 -1.14
CA ALA A 10 -43.27 -4.56 -0.63
C ALA A 10 -42.49 -3.89 0.53
N PRO A 11 -42.07 -4.66 1.56
CA PRO A 11 -41.29 -4.11 2.67
C PRO A 11 -40.01 -3.38 2.24
N VAL A 12 -39.35 -3.85 1.17
CA VAL A 12 -38.17 -3.20 0.60
C VAL A 12 -38.47 -1.80 0.07
N GLU A 13 -39.65 -1.57 -0.50
CA GLU A 13 -40.05 -0.26 -1.03
C GLU A 13 -40.27 0.73 0.11
N MET A 14 -40.96 0.28 1.17
CA MET A 14 -41.19 1.10 2.38
C MET A 14 -39.91 1.43 3.12
N PHE A 15 -38.97 0.48 3.19
CA PHE A 15 -37.76 0.65 3.97
C PHE A 15 -36.65 1.42 3.24
N THR A 16 -36.59 1.31 1.91
CA THR A 16 -35.48 1.88 1.12
C THR A 16 -35.92 2.99 0.16
N GLY A 17 -37.22 3.14 -0.10
CA GLY A 17 -37.74 4.02 -1.13
C GLY A 17 -37.42 3.57 -2.56
N LEU A 18 -36.71 2.45 -2.74
CA LEU A 18 -36.35 1.88 -4.04
C LEU A 18 -37.48 0.99 -4.57
N PRO A 19 -37.65 0.87 -5.90
CA PRO A 19 -38.63 -0.06 -6.47
C PRO A 19 -38.26 -1.50 -6.09
N CYS A 20 -39.28 -2.34 -5.85
CA CYS A 20 -39.05 -3.76 -5.59
C CYS A 20 -38.44 -4.42 -6.84
N PRO A 21 -37.27 -5.08 -6.76
CA PRO A 21 -36.78 -5.90 -7.87
C PRO A 21 -37.77 -7.07 -8.08
N SER A 22 -38.30 -7.20 -9.29
CA SER A 22 -39.39 -8.12 -9.64
C SER A 22 -38.93 -9.58 -9.69
N PRO A 23 -39.76 -10.52 -9.20
CA PRO A 23 -39.81 -11.85 -9.82
C PRO A 23 -41.11 -12.11 -10.61
N LEU A 24 -42.27 -11.54 -10.24
CA LEU A 24 -43.56 -11.76 -10.91
C LEU A 24 -44.52 -10.58 -10.63
N GLU A 25 -45.04 -9.93 -11.68
CA GLU A 25 -45.98 -8.80 -11.59
C GLU A 25 -47.45 -9.24 -11.43
N ALA A 26 -47.79 -10.47 -11.80
CA ALA A 26 -49.16 -10.99 -11.77
C ALA A 26 -49.19 -12.44 -11.27
N ILE A 27 -50.17 -12.77 -10.42
CA ILE A 27 -50.47 -14.15 -10.01
C ILE A 27 -51.64 -14.62 -10.86
N PHE A 28 -51.39 -15.61 -11.72
CA PHE A 28 -52.46 -16.29 -12.46
C PHE A 28 -53.06 -17.37 -11.56
N VAL A 29 -54.34 -17.22 -11.22
CA VAL A 29 -55.11 -18.25 -10.51
C VAL A 29 -56.07 -18.87 -11.52
N ASP A 30 -55.94 -20.18 -11.74
CA ASP A 30 -56.87 -20.92 -12.57
C ASP A 30 -58.17 -21.16 -11.76
N THR A 31 -59.30 -20.74 -12.32
CA THR A 31 -60.62 -20.96 -11.71
C THR A 31 -61.51 -21.66 -12.73
N ASP A 32 -62.63 -22.26 -12.30
CA ASP A 32 -63.59 -22.97 -13.17
C ASP A 32 -64.19 -22.12 -14.32
N GLN A 33 -63.85 -20.82 -14.39
CA GLN A 33 -64.24 -19.87 -15.43
C GLN A 33 -63.04 -19.37 -16.29
N GLY A 34 -61.87 -20.01 -16.17
CA GLY A 34 -60.62 -19.62 -16.84
C GLY A 34 -59.66 -18.79 -15.96
N PRO A 35 -58.46 -18.44 -16.48
CA PRO A 35 -57.44 -17.74 -15.73
C PRO A 35 -57.90 -16.32 -15.37
N LYS A 36 -57.98 -16.01 -14.07
CA LYS A 36 -58.31 -14.66 -13.58
C LYS A 36 -57.05 -13.94 -13.11
N ASN A 37 -56.90 -12.70 -13.59
CA ASN A 37 -55.85 -11.79 -13.17
C ASN A 37 -56.28 -11.10 -11.88
N ILE A 38 -55.58 -11.35 -10.76
CA ILE A 38 -55.86 -10.67 -9.49
C ILE A 38 -54.87 -9.51 -9.36
N PRO A 39 -55.29 -8.24 -9.58
CA PRO A 39 -54.40 -7.10 -9.34
C PRO A 39 -54.04 -7.04 -7.85
N VAL A 40 -52.75 -6.91 -7.57
CA VAL A 40 -52.25 -6.67 -6.21
C VAL A 40 -52.92 -5.39 -5.66
N VAL A 41 -53.47 -5.52 -4.45
CA VAL A 41 -54.35 -4.59 -3.75
C VAL A 41 -53.98 -3.11 -3.96
N LYS A 42 -55.01 -2.28 -4.21
CA LYS A 42 -54.89 -0.82 -4.33
C LYS A 42 -54.28 -0.22 -3.07
N SER A 43 -53.21 0.54 -3.28
CA SER A 43 -52.42 1.20 -2.24
C SER A 43 -53.26 2.12 -1.37
N SER A 44 -52.98 2.16 -0.07
CA SER A 44 -53.57 3.15 0.82
C SER A 44 -52.93 4.52 0.55
N ALA A 45 -53.74 5.58 0.44
CA ALA A 45 -53.25 6.93 0.13
C ALA A 45 -52.17 7.40 1.10
N THR A 46 -52.28 7.03 2.38
CA THR A 46 -51.29 7.34 3.42
C THR A 46 -49.93 6.70 3.14
N CYS A 47 -49.91 5.44 2.68
CA CYS A 47 -48.68 4.70 2.40
C CYS A 47 -47.95 5.28 1.17
N GLU A 48 -48.70 5.73 0.16
CA GLU A 48 -48.11 6.40 -1.01
C GLU A 48 -47.48 7.74 -0.68
N GLN A 49 -48.13 8.52 0.18
CA GLN A 49 -47.61 9.80 0.63
C GLN A 49 -46.31 9.64 1.44
N GLN A 50 -46.27 8.68 2.36
CA GLN A 50 -45.06 8.36 3.13
C GLN A 50 -43.90 7.86 2.25
N LEU A 51 -44.21 7.07 1.23
CA LEU A 51 -43.20 6.63 0.25
C LEU A 51 -42.66 7.77 -0.59
N LEU A 52 -43.52 8.71 -0.98
CA LEU A 52 -43.12 9.87 -1.76
C LEU A 52 -42.19 10.76 -0.93
N GLU A 53 -42.57 11.05 0.32
CA GLU A 53 -41.77 11.82 1.26
C GLU A 53 -40.40 11.17 1.52
N LEU A 54 -40.36 9.84 1.71
CA LEU A 54 -39.12 9.09 1.87
C LEU A 54 -38.22 9.21 0.62
N LYS A 55 -38.80 9.06 -0.58
CA LYS A 55 -38.06 9.17 -1.84
C LYS A 55 -37.47 10.57 -2.02
N GLU A 56 -38.25 11.61 -1.75
CA GLU A 56 -37.79 13.00 -1.84
C GLU A 56 -36.66 13.27 -0.86
N SER A 57 -36.79 12.82 0.39
CA SER A 57 -35.76 12.94 1.43
C SER A 57 -34.44 12.27 1.05
N VAL A 58 -34.50 11.02 0.55
CA VAL A 58 -33.31 10.28 0.12
C VAL A 58 -32.66 10.92 -1.12
N GLN A 59 -33.46 11.42 -2.06
CA GLN A 59 -32.94 12.12 -3.24
C GLN A 59 -32.25 13.43 -2.87
N GLU A 60 -32.81 14.19 -1.94
CA GLU A 60 -32.22 15.43 -1.46
C GLU A 60 -30.90 15.19 -0.71
N MET A 61 -30.85 14.18 0.16
CA MET A 61 -29.60 13.76 0.81
C MET A 61 -28.52 13.37 -0.22
N HIS A 62 -28.87 12.58 -1.23
CA HIS A 62 -27.93 12.21 -2.29
C HIS A 62 -27.48 13.40 -3.15
N ARG A 63 -28.36 14.39 -3.36
CA ARG A 63 -28.04 15.65 -4.06
C ARG A 63 -26.98 16.43 -3.29
N GLN A 64 -27.18 16.62 -1.98
CA GLN A 64 -26.22 17.31 -1.11
C GLN A 64 -24.86 16.62 -1.09
N MET A 65 -24.83 15.29 -1.01
CA MET A 65 -23.58 14.51 -1.07
C MET A 65 -22.87 14.65 -2.43
N LYS A 66 -23.62 14.63 -3.54
CA LYS A 66 -23.06 14.86 -4.89
C LYS A 66 -22.45 16.26 -5.00
N ASP A 67 -23.14 17.27 -4.50
CA ASP A 67 -22.67 18.66 -4.53
C ASP A 67 -21.41 18.86 -3.68
N GLN A 68 -21.37 18.29 -2.47
CA GLN A 68 -20.17 18.31 -1.64
C GLN A 68 -18.98 17.60 -2.31
N ARG A 69 -19.22 16.42 -2.92
CA ARG A 69 -18.19 15.68 -3.65
C ARG A 69 -17.66 16.46 -4.85
N ALA A 70 -18.54 17.14 -5.58
CA ALA A 70 -18.16 18.00 -6.70
C ALA A 70 -17.33 19.20 -6.24
N LYS A 71 -17.76 19.88 -5.16
CA LYS A 71 -17.01 20.97 -4.54
C LYS A 71 -15.62 20.52 -4.08
N GLN A 72 -15.52 19.38 -3.40
CA GLN A 72 -14.23 18.83 -2.96
C GLN A 72 -13.32 18.49 -4.15
N THR A 73 -13.89 17.94 -5.22
CA THR A 73 -13.14 17.63 -6.45
C THR A 73 -12.57 18.90 -7.08
N LEU A 74 -13.35 19.98 -7.16
CA LEU A 74 -12.90 21.28 -7.67
C LEU A 74 -11.82 21.91 -6.78
N LEU A 75 -11.93 21.80 -5.46
CA LEU A 75 -10.90 22.27 -4.52
C LEU A 75 -9.59 21.50 -4.70
N ASN A 76 -9.66 20.17 -4.81
CA ASN A 76 -8.48 19.34 -5.07
C ASN A 76 -7.86 19.66 -6.44
N GLN A 77 -8.66 19.91 -7.48
CA GLN A 77 -8.17 20.34 -8.78
C GLN A 77 -7.51 21.73 -8.72
N LYS A 78 -8.07 22.69 -7.96
CA LYS A 78 -7.46 24.00 -7.75
C LYS A 78 -6.13 23.90 -6.99
N GLN A 79 -6.03 23.04 -5.98
CA GLN A 79 -4.76 22.78 -5.28
C GLN A 79 -3.71 22.14 -6.19
N ARG A 80 -4.12 21.33 -7.18
CA ARG A 80 -3.22 20.75 -8.19
C ARG A 80 -2.74 21.73 -9.25
N ARG A 81 -3.28 22.96 -9.33
CA ARG A 81 -2.85 23.97 -10.33
C ARG A 81 -1.44 24.51 -10.09
N GLY A 82 -0.86 24.26 -8.91
CA GLY A 82 0.59 24.29 -8.77
C GLY A 82 1.14 22.97 -9.31
N GLU A 83 1.30 22.86 -10.63
CA GLU A 83 2.32 21.96 -11.16
C GLU A 83 3.62 22.44 -10.51
N GLN A 84 4.04 21.76 -9.45
CA GLN A 84 5.32 22.01 -8.84
C GLN A 84 6.34 21.58 -9.88
N LEU A 85 6.78 22.53 -10.72
CA LEU A 85 7.95 22.39 -11.57
C LEU A 85 9.07 21.96 -10.64
N VAL A 86 9.38 20.68 -10.70
CA VAL A 86 10.32 20.08 -9.78
C VAL A 86 11.70 20.44 -10.29
N ASN A 87 12.28 21.50 -9.72
CA ASN A 87 13.57 22.10 -10.11
C ASN A 87 14.75 21.25 -9.63
N PHE A 88 14.82 20.00 -10.09
CA PHE A 88 15.97 19.14 -9.84
C PHE A 88 16.94 19.21 -11.03
N SER A 89 18.20 19.47 -10.74
CA SER A 89 19.27 19.46 -11.73
C SER A 89 20.16 18.22 -11.56
N VAL A 90 20.79 17.79 -12.66
CA VAL A 90 21.79 16.71 -12.62
C VAL A 90 22.93 17.09 -11.69
N GLY A 91 23.18 16.31 -10.65
CA GLY A 91 24.17 16.54 -9.60
C GLY A 91 23.60 17.00 -8.26
N ASP A 92 22.31 17.38 -8.20
CA ASP A 92 21.68 17.73 -6.94
C ASP A 92 21.46 16.47 -6.08
N TYR A 93 21.51 16.67 -4.76
CA TYR A 93 21.24 15.65 -3.77
C TYR A 93 19.77 15.69 -3.36
N VAL A 94 19.12 14.53 -3.35
CA VAL A 94 17.70 14.35 -3.07
C VAL A 94 17.45 13.21 -2.11
N LEU A 95 16.41 13.34 -1.30
CA LEU A 95 15.85 12.24 -0.53
C LEU A 95 14.84 11.49 -1.38
N LYS A 96 14.84 10.16 -1.28
CA LYS A 96 13.90 9.26 -1.94
C LYS A 96 12.89 8.74 -0.94
N SER A 97 11.61 8.73 -1.31
CA SER A 97 10.57 8.18 -0.46
C SER A 97 10.59 6.64 -0.53
N ARG A 98 10.70 5.98 0.62
CA ARG A 98 10.49 4.56 0.82
C ARG A 98 9.11 4.35 1.42
N VAL A 99 8.31 3.48 0.80
CA VAL A 99 7.02 3.06 1.37
C VAL A 99 7.33 1.86 2.26
N ASP A 100 7.20 2.04 3.57
CA ASP A 100 7.35 0.95 4.52
C ASP A 100 6.02 0.23 4.67
N GLU A 101 6.03 -1.08 4.47
CA GLU A 101 4.90 -1.93 4.84
C GLU A 101 4.86 -2.00 6.37
N LYS A 102 3.82 -1.41 6.96
CA LYS A 102 3.61 -1.42 8.42
C LYS A 102 2.62 -2.49 8.83
N VAL A 103 2.80 -2.96 10.05
CA VAL A 103 1.78 -3.65 10.84
C VAL A 103 0.68 -2.62 11.21
N GLY A 104 -0.32 -2.42 10.32
CA GLY A 104 -1.47 -1.53 10.52
C GLY A 104 -2.08 -0.95 9.22
N ASN A 105 -3.22 -0.27 9.30
CA ASN A 105 -4.02 0.19 8.13
C ASN A 105 -3.51 1.45 7.40
N LYS A 106 -2.35 2.01 7.75
CA LYS A 106 -1.86 3.28 7.17
C LYS A 106 -0.43 3.15 6.68
N LEU A 107 -0.22 3.43 5.39
CA LEU A 107 1.10 3.53 4.78
C LEU A 107 1.89 4.66 5.42
N LEU A 108 3.12 4.36 5.84
CA LEU A 108 4.09 5.38 6.21
C LEU A 108 5.12 5.53 5.10
N VAL A 109 5.48 6.78 4.86
CA VAL A 109 6.48 7.17 3.89
C VAL A 109 7.68 7.67 4.68
N THR A 110 8.78 6.92 4.61
CA THR A 110 10.06 7.30 5.21
C THR A 110 10.95 7.88 4.12
N TRP A 111 11.56 9.04 4.36
CA TRP A 111 12.51 9.64 3.42
C TRP A 111 13.90 9.09 3.71
N ILE A 112 14.53 8.50 2.69
CA ILE A 112 15.87 7.91 2.74
C ILE A 112 16.84 8.64 1.81
N GLY A 113 18.13 8.60 2.10
CA GLY A 113 19.17 9.29 1.35
C GLY A 113 19.75 10.47 2.11
N PRO A 114 20.77 11.13 1.56
CA PRO A 114 20.77 11.65 0.18
C PRO A 114 21.18 10.68 -0.94
N PHE A 115 20.58 10.88 -2.11
CA PHE A 115 20.92 10.29 -3.41
C PHE A 115 21.33 11.40 -4.36
N VAL A 116 22.26 11.14 -5.30
CA VAL A 116 22.63 12.12 -6.32
C VAL A 116 21.85 11.89 -7.61
N ILE A 117 21.32 12.95 -8.22
CA ILE A 117 20.66 12.85 -9.51
C ILE A 117 21.71 12.72 -10.61
N THR A 118 21.68 11.64 -11.37
CA THR A 118 22.61 11.42 -12.49
C THR A 118 22.00 11.80 -13.82
N ARG A 119 20.68 11.75 -13.94
CA ARG A 119 19.95 12.12 -15.16
C ARG A 119 18.55 12.65 -14.83
N ALA A 120 18.14 13.69 -15.55
CA ALA A 120 16.79 14.24 -15.49
C ALA A 120 16.07 13.93 -16.81
N ASP A 121 15.05 13.09 -16.77
CA ASP A 121 14.15 12.83 -17.88
C ASP A 121 12.81 13.57 -17.68
N SER A 122 12.01 13.71 -18.73
CA SER A 122 10.79 14.52 -18.74
C SER A 122 9.75 14.14 -17.67
N HIS A 123 9.71 12.88 -17.24
CA HIS A 123 8.75 12.37 -16.25
C HIS A 123 9.40 11.59 -15.08
N SER A 124 10.73 11.50 -15.05
CA SER A 124 11.46 10.71 -14.06
C SER A 124 12.88 11.21 -13.89
N PHE A 125 13.45 11.00 -12.70
CA PHE A 125 14.84 11.30 -12.41
C PHE A 125 15.57 10.00 -12.08
N ARG A 126 16.75 9.82 -12.69
CA ARG A 126 17.66 8.75 -12.31
C ARG A 126 18.47 9.20 -11.11
N VAL A 127 18.31 8.49 -10.02
CA VAL A 127 19.02 8.75 -8.76
C VAL A 127 19.99 7.62 -8.46
N ARG A 128 21.22 7.99 -8.09
CA ARG A 128 22.28 7.07 -7.68
C ARG A 128 22.46 7.12 -6.18
N ASN A 129 22.51 5.93 -5.58
CA ASN A 129 22.81 5.78 -4.17
C ASN A 129 24.31 6.04 -3.90
N LEU A 130 24.64 6.79 -2.85
CA LEU A 130 26.02 7.17 -2.56
C LEU A 130 26.90 6.01 -2.08
N ILE A 131 26.30 4.95 -1.55
CA ILE A 131 27.02 3.81 -0.96
C ILE A 131 27.10 2.67 -1.96
N SER A 132 25.93 2.13 -2.35
CA SER A 132 25.84 0.99 -3.26
C SER A 132 26.15 1.35 -4.72
N GLY A 133 26.24 2.63 -5.07
CA GLY A 133 26.40 3.08 -6.46
C GLY A 133 25.22 2.74 -7.40
N LYS A 134 24.18 2.07 -6.88
CA LYS A 134 23.05 1.60 -7.69
C LYS A 134 22.20 2.77 -8.15
N GLU A 135 21.85 2.76 -9.44
CA GLU A 135 20.95 3.73 -10.04
C GLU A 135 19.51 3.21 -10.05
N SER A 136 18.55 4.12 -9.85
CA SER A 136 17.12 3.80 -9.98
C SER A 136 16.37 5.00 -10.55
N ASP A 137 15.42 4.72 -11.43
CA ASP A 137 14.54 5.74 -12.01
C ASP A 137 13.36 5.98 -11.05
N VAL A 138 13.15 7.24 -10.67
CA VAL A 138 12.18 7.63 -9.64
C VAL A 138 11.36 8.83 -10.12
N HIS A 139 10.05 8.79 -9.90
CA HIS A 139 9.16 9.91 -10.23
C HIS A 139 9.42 11.12 -9.31
N ALA A 140 9.27 12.33 -9.83
CA ALA A 140 9.56 13.58 -9.11
C ALA A 140 8.80 13.71 -7.76
N SER A 141 7.56 13.22 -7.69
CA SER A 141 6.75 13.23 -6.45
C SER A 141 7.28 12.33 -5.32
N ARG A 142 8.20 11.41 -5.64
CA ARG A 142 8.84 10.49 -4.70
C ARG A 142 10.22 11.00 -4.27
N LEU A 143 10.57 12.22 -4.66
CA LEU A 143 11.84 12.87 -4.37
C LEU A 143 11.61 14.16 -3.59
N LYS A 144 12.54 14.50 -2.71
CA LYS A 144 12.57 15.76 -1.98
C LYS A 144 13.98 16.34 -2.07
N PHE A 145 14.08 17.63 -2.41
CA PHE A 145 15.37 18.31 -2.45
C PHE A 145 16.08 18.21 -1.10
N TYR A 146 17.37 17.85 -1.11
CA TYR A 146 18.21 17.81 0.07
C TYR A 146 19.26 18.93 0.02
N ALA A 147 20.10 18.92 -1.02
CA ALA A 147 21.15 19.91 -1.21
C ALA A 147 21.52 20.03 -2.70
N ASP A 148 22.20 21.12 -3.06
CA ASP A 148 22.75 21.29 -4.40
C ASP A 148 24.07 20.49 -4.56
N LYS A 149 24.69 20.62 -5.73
CA LYS A 149 25.97 19.96 -6.09
C LYS A 149 27.13 20.26 -5.15
N SER A 150 27.04 21.30 -4.33
CA SER A 150 28.13 21.72 -3.43
C SER A 150 28.18 20.94 -2.12
N LEU A 151 27.23 20.01 -1.91
CA LEU A 151 27.23 19.16 -0.71
C LEU A 151 28.56 18.39 -0.58
N ASN A 152 29.26 18.64 0.52
CA ASN A 152 30.45 17.89 0.89
C ASN A 152 30.04 16.52 1.44
N VAL A 153 30.22 15.47 0.64
CA VAL A 153 29.96 14.09 1.06
C VAL A 153 31.12 13.63 1.96
N ASN A 154 30.92 13.75 3.28
CA ASN A 154 31.85 13.25 4.29
C ASN A 154 31.52 11.80 4.69
N GLU A 155 32.46 11.17 5.39
CA GLU A 155 32.31 9.79 5.89
C GLU A 155 31.13 9.65 6.86
N GLU A 156 30.91 10.64 7.72
CA GLU A 156 29.76 10.69 8.64
C GLU A 156 28.41 10.65 7.91
N LEU A 157 28.27 11.38 6.80
CA LEU A 157 27.05 11.35 5.99
C LEU A 157 26.88 9.99 5.32
N LEU A 158 27.96 9.37 4.84
CA LEU A 158 27.92 8.02 4.27
C LEU A 158 27.50 6.99 5.32
N GLU A 159 28.05 7.05 6.54
CA GLU A 159 27.67 6.19 7.66
C GLU A 159 26.19 6.40 8.06
N HIS A 160 25.74 7.65 8.11
CA HIS A 160 24.34 7.95 8.36
C HIS A 160 23.43 7.36 7.28
N VAL A 161 23.78 7.52 6.00
CA VAL A 161 23.02 6.95 4.89
C VAL A 161 23.02 5.41 4.93
N ALA A 162 24.12 4.79 5.37
CA ALA A 162 24.22 3.34 5.55
C ALA A 162 23.22 2.87 6.62
N SER A 163 23.13 3.62 7.72
CA SER A 163 22.24 3.32 8.85
C SER A 163 20.74 3.43 8.53
N GLN A 164 20.37 4.14 7.46
CA GLN A 164 18.96 4.33 7.05
C GLN A 164 18.30 3.10 6.41
N GLY A 165 18.95 1.93 6.50
CA GLY A 165 18.36 0.66 6.06
C GLY A 165 18.23 0.58 4.54
N ILE A 166 19.27 1.00 3.82
CA ILE A 166 19.42 0.59 2.43
C ILE A 166 19.55 -0.94 2.45
N VAL A 167 18.55 -1.62 1.88
CA VAL A 167 18.59 -3.09 1.78
C VAL A 167 19.71 -3.44 0.80
N LEU A 168 20.86 -3.80 1.36
CA LEU A 168 21.98 -4.33 0.61
C LEU A 168 21.67 -5.77 0.24
N LYS A 169 21.93 -6.12 -1.02
CA LYS A 169 21.84 -7.51 -1.45
C LYS A 169 23.03 -8.26 -0.84
N VAL A 170 22.77 -9.39 -0.22
CA VAL A 170 23.84 -10.29 0.24
C VAL A 170 24.46 -10.98 -0.98
N ASP A 171 25.79 -10.94 -1.08
CA ASP A 171 26.56 -11.68 -2.08
C ASP A 171 26.83 -13.11 -1.61
N GLY A 172 27.22 -13.26 -0.35
CA GLY A 172 27.45 -14.56 0.27
C GLY A 172 27.74 -14.48 1.76
N ILE A 173 27.89 -15.65 2.39
CA ILE A 173 28.37 -15.79 3.76
C ILE A 173 29.81 -16.29 3.67
N ARG A 174 30.75 -15.58 4.29
CA ARG A 174 32.18 -15.93 4.23
C ARG A 174 32.65 -16.76 5.39
N ASP A 175 32.11 -16.46 6.57
CA ASP A 175 32.51 -17.13 7.80
C ASP A 175 31.37 -17.09 8.82
N HIS A 176 31.56 -17.84 9.91
CA HIS A 176 30.66 -17.92 11.04
C HIS A 176 31.47 -18.04 12.33
N ARG A 177 30.99 -17.43 13.41
CA ARG A 177 31.62 -17.54 14.73
C ARG A 177 30.59 -17.62 15.83
N TRP A 178 30.93 -18.31 16.91
CA TRP A 178 30.16 -18.24 18.14
C TRP A 178 30.46 -16.93 18.88
N ASN A 179 29.42 -16.21 19.29
CA ASN A 179 29.57 -15.02 20.13
C ASN A 179 28.93 -15.24 21.50
N ASP A 180 29.79 -15.38 22.52
CA ASP A 180 29.41 -15.64 23.92
C ASP A 180 28.49 -14.55 24.51
N ARG A 181 28.59 -13.30 24.03
CA ARG A 181 27.79 -12.19 24.55
C ARG A 181 26.32 -12.31 24.17
N ILE A 182 26.03 -12.72 22.93
CA ILE A 182 24.67 -12.92 22.43
C ILE A 182 24.18 -14.36 22.62
N LYS A 183 25.07 -15.27 23.03
CA LYS A 183 24.84 -16.72 23.12
C LYS A 183 24.24 -17.28 21.84
N ASP A 184 24.80 -16.85 20.72
CA ASP A 184 24.32 -17.18 19.38
C ASP A 184 25.48 -17.07 18.37
N TYR A 185 25.25 -17.62 17.18
CA TYR A 185 26.19 -17.47 16.07
C TYR A 185 26.06 -16.11 15.40
N GLU A 186 27.19 -15.54 15.00
CA GLU A 186 27.27 -14.43 14.06
C GLU A 186 27.79 -14.96 12.72
N LEU A 187 27.25 -14.42 11.63
CA LEU A 187 27.65 -14.72 10.26
C LEU A 187 28.37 -13.52 9.68
N LEU A 188 29.54 -13.75 9.06
CA LEU A 188 30.25 -12.74 8.33
C LEU A 188 29.61 -12.58 6.95
N MET A 189 28.86 -11.48 6.80
CA MET A 189 28.08 -11.19 5.60
C MET A 189 28.94 -10.47 4.58
N HIS A 190 29.05 -11.04 3.39
CA HIS A 190 29.62 -10.37 2.23
C HIS A 190 28.52 -9.67 1.45
N TRP A 191 28.68 -8.36 1.28
CA TRP A 191 27.67 -7.50 0.65
C TRP A 191 27.93 -7.32 -0.85
N HIS A 192 26.87 -7.43 -1.65
CA HIS A 192 26.98 -7.37 -3.10
C HIS A 192 27.38 -5.97 -3.57
N GLY A 193 28.51 -5.89 -4.28
CA GLY A 193 29.06 -4.63 -4.79
C GLY A 193 29.91 -3.85 -3.78
N LEU A 194 30.16 -4.41 -2.60
CA LEU A 194 31.06 -3.86 -1.58
C LEU A 194 32.32 -4.70 -1.43
N GLY A 195 33.39 -4.09 -0.92
CA GLY A 195 34.67 -4.76 -0.74
C GLY A 195 34.67 -5.71 0.46
N ALA A 196 35.63 -6.64 0.51
CA ALA A 196 35.87 -7.52 1.65
C ALA A 196 36.08 -6.80 2.99
N ILE A 197 36.57 -5.57 2.94
CA ILE A 197 36.80 -4.72 4.12
C ILE A 197 35.47 -4.24 4.74
N GLU A 198 34.40 -4.23 3.96
CA GLU A 198 33.07 -3.77 4.39
C GLU A 198 32.19 -4.94 4.87
N ASP A 199 32.73 -6.16 4.97
CA ASP A 199 32.03 -7.31 5.52
C ASP A 199 31.69 -7.08 6.99
N SER A 200 30.44 -7.38 7.39
CA SER A 200 29.99 -7.19 8.77
C SER A 200 29.51 -8.48 9.41
N TRP A 201 29.68 -8.57 10.73
CA TRP A 201 29.21 -9.69 11.54
C TRP A 201 27.77 -9.46 11.97
N GLU A 202 26.86 -10.26 11.44
CA GLU A 202 25.42 -10.14 11.67
C GLU A 202 24.88 -11.33 12.48
N PRO A 203 23.93 -11.13 13.42
CA PRO A 203 23.35 -12.22 14.19
C PRO A 203 22.62 -13.24 13.30
N MET A 204 22.92 -14.54 13.48
CA MET A 204 22.37 -15.63 12.66
C MET A 204 20.84 -15.64 12.64
N LYS A 205 20.19 -15.40 13.79
CA LYS A 205 18.72 -15.30 13.88
C LYS A 205 18.12 -14.16 13.06
N SER A 206 18.84 -13.05 12.89
CA SER A 206 18.38 -11.93 12.05
C SER A 206 18.56 -12.29 10.59
N VAL A 207 19.78 -12.69 10.21
CA VAL A 207 20.13 -13.06 8.82
C VAL A 207 19.24 -14.16 8.27
N ARG A 208 18.92 -15.18 9.07
CA ARG A 208 18.08 -16.29 8.62
C ARG A 208 16.63 -15.89 8.34
N LYS A 209 16.10 -14.83 8.99
CA LYS A 209 14.77 -14.31 8.66
C LYS A 209 14.73 -13.73 7.25
N ASP A 210 15.82 -13.07 6.84
CA ASP A 210 15.88 -12.34 5.58
C ASP A 210 16.39 -13.22 4.41
N VAL A 211 17.38 -14.10 4.66
CA VAL A 211 18.05 -14.93 3.65
C VAL A 211 18.18 -16.40 4.06
N ARG A 212 17.07 -17.02 4.48
CA ARG A 212 17.01 -18.40 4.98
C ARG A 212 17.75 -19.42 4.10
N LEU A 213 17.47 -19.43 2.80
CA LEU A 213 18.05 -20.40 1.86
C LEU A 213 19.57 -20.30 1.77
N MET A 214 20.13 -19.09 1.89
CA MET A 214 21.57 -18.88 1.84
C MET A 214 22.25 -19.46 3.08
N VAL A 215 21.67 -19.24 4.26
CA VAL A 215 22.16 -19.79 5.53
C VAL A 215 22.08 -21.32 5.54
N GLU A 216 20.98 -21.91 5.06
CA GLU A 216 20.81 -23.36 4.98
C GLU A 216 21.80 -24.00 4.00
N ASN A 217 22.06 -23.37 2.85
CA ASN A 217 23.03 -23.86 1.88
C ASN A 217 24.46 -23.74 2.41
N TYR A 218 24.79 -22.64 3.10
CA TYR A 218 26.08 -22.46 3.75
C TYR A 218 26.31 -23.52 4.84
N ALA A 219 25.33 -23.77 5.72
CA ALA A 219 25.43 -24.79 6.76
C ALA A 219 25.67 -26.20 6.21
N LYS A 220 25.11 -26.55 5.04
CA LYS A 220 25.38 -27.84 4.37
C LYS A 220 26.80 -27.97 3.83
N GLN A 221 27.46 -26.86 3.54
CA GLN A 221 28.83 -26.84 3.00
C GLN A 221 29.89 -26.80 4.10
N THR A 222 29.54 -26.29 5.28
CA THR A 222 30.42 -26.21 6.44
C THR A 222 30.53 -27.57 7.14
N SER A 223 31.73 -27.89 7.67
CA SER A 223 31.98 -29.12 8.46
C SER A 223 31.71 -28.97 9.96
N ASP A 224 31.11 -27.85 10.38
CA ASP A 224 30.79 -27.55 11.78
C ASP A 224 29.40 -28.08 12.12
N ASN A 225 29.38 -29.15 12.91
CA ASN A 225 28.16 -29.82 13.34
C ASN A 225 27.37 -28.99 14.36
N ASP A 226 28.04 -28.20 15.20
CA ASP A 226 27.40 -27.40 16.25
C ASP A 226 26.68 -26.20 15.62
N PHE A 227 27.30 -25.57 14.63
CA PHE A 227 26.65 -24.54 13.82
C PHE A 227 25.47 -25.10 13.03
N THR A 228 25.64 -26.26 12.37
CA THR A 228 24.56 -26.89 11.60
C THR A 228 23.37 -27.24 12.49
N ALA A 229 23.60 -27.76 13.69
CA ALA A 229 22.56 -28.02 14.68
C ALA A 229 21.86 -26.73 15.14
N ALA A 230 22.61 -25.64 15.34
CA ALA A 230 22.04 -24.34 15.69
C ALA A 230 21.15 -23.77 14.57
N VAL A 231 21.54 -23.95 13.31
CA VAL A 231 20.73 -23.54 12.14
C VAL A 231 19.47 -24.39 12.00
N VAL A 232 19.46 -25.66 12.42
CA VAL A 232 18.27 -26.52 12.35
C VAL A 232 17.31 -26.31 13.53
N SER A 233 17.84 -25.92 14.70
CA SER A 233 17.06 -25.78 15.94
C SER A 233 16.30 -24.46 16.10
N VAL A 234 16.65 -23.44 15.31
CA VAL A 234 15.94 -22.14 15.24
C VAL A 234 14.79 -22.20 14.23
#